data_AF-A0A1H5M5S6-F1
#
_entry.id   AF-A0A1H5M5S6-F1
#
_cell.length_a   1.000
_cell.length_b   1.000
_cell.length_c   1.000
_cell.angle_alpha   90.00
_cell.angle_beta   90.00
_cell.angle_gamma   90.00
#
_symmetry.space_group_name_H-M   'P 1'
#
loop_
_entity.id
_entity.type
_entity.pdbx_description
1 polymer ?
#
loop_
_entity_poly.entity_id
_entity_poly.type
_entity_poly.pdbx_seq_one_letter_code
_entity_poly.pdbx_strand_id
1 'polypeptide(L)'
;MSAGTLGFEQEAQLANHHTMRAGYTSISSGTMHQLVAAIAADAFNVPLRDVRAGIHDGQGQVSVQLAVPLVIPMPPETAGKEQVKNRAGTLFERAAEARKIVAQRLHDLAGTSVGQVDIRFTGVHHGKPSTAGRVL
;
A
#
# COMPACT_ATOMS: atom_id res chain seq x y z
N MET A 1 -26.69 8.25 -43.68
CA MET A 1 -26.86 9.02 -42.43
C MET A 1 -27.25 8.04 -41.33
N SER A 2 -26.49 8.05 -40.24
CA SER A 2 -26.41 7.03 -39.19
C SER A 2 -27.66 6.90 -38.32
N ALA A 3 -27.92 5.69 -37.85
CA ALA A 3 -28.81 5.42 -36.72
C ALA A 3 -28.04 4.69 -35.61
N GLY A 4 -27.91 5.37 -34.47
CA GLY A 4 -28.04 4.81 -33.12
C GLY A 4 -27.13 3.67 -32.69
N THR A 5 -25.99 4.03 -32.12
CA THR A 5 -25.28 3.30 -31.06
C THR A 5 -26.18 2.94 -29.88
N LEU A 6 -26.05 1.71 -29.34
CA LEU A 6 -25.84 1.37 -27.91
C LEU A 6 -26.36 -0.05 -27.62
N GLY A 7 -25.43 -1.00 -27.65
CA GLY A 7 -25.65 -2.38 -27.22
C GLY A 7 -24.35 -2.99 -26.69
N PHE A 8 -23.61 -2.24 -25.88
CA PHE A 8 -22.32 -2.69 -25.31
C PHE A 8 -22.07 -2.04 -23.96
N GLU A 9 -22.91 -2.28 -22.95
CA GLU A 9 -22.58 -1.83 -21.58
C GLU A 9 -23.13 -2.74 -20.47
N GLN A 10 -23.80 -3.85 -20.83
CA GLN A 10 -24.43 -4.75 -19.85
C GLN A 10 -23.61 -6.02 -19.55
N GLU A 11 -22.53 -6.30 -20.28
CA GLU A 11 -21.68 -7.48 -20.05
C GLU A 11 -20.66 -7.31 -18.90
N ALA A 12 -20.33 -6.07 -18.51
CA ALA A 12 -19.36 -5.83 -17.43
C ALA A 12 -19.91 -6.17 -16.02
N GLN A 13 -21.24 -6.34 -15.88
CA GLN A 13 -21.88 -6.60 -14.59
C GLN A 13 -21.95 -8.10 -14.25
N LEU A 14 -21.65 -9.01 -15.18
CA LEU A 14 -21.75 -10.46 -14.97
C LEU A 14 -20.50 -11.10 -14.34
N ALA A 15 -19.39 -10.37 -14.24
CA ALA A 15 -18.11 -10.94 -13.80
C ALA A 15 -17.89 -11.00 -12.27
N ASN A 16 -18.84 -10.52 -11.46
CA ASN A 16 -18.63 -10.43 -10.00
C ASN A 16 -19.56 -11.33 -9.16
N HIS A 17 -19.96 -12.48 -9.71
CA HIS A 17 -20.54 -13.56 -8.91
C HIS A 17 -19.42 -14.26 -8.12
N HIS A 18 -19.03 -13.67 -6.98
CA HIS A 18 -18.18 -14.34 -6.01
C HIS A 18 -18.87 -15.63 -5.58
N THR A 19 -18.43 -16.76 -6.10
CA THR A 19 -18.88 -18.07 -5.65
C THR A 19 -18.39 -18.24 -4.22
N MET A 20 -19.24 -17.93 -3.24
CA MET A 20 -18.95 -18.17 -1.82
C MET A 20 -18.74 -19.66 -1.63
N ARG A 21 -17.47 -20.09 -1.60
CA ARG A 21 -17.10 -21.43 -1.19
C ARG A 21 -17.14 -21.44 0.34
N ALA A 22 -17.99 -22.27 0.92
CA ALA A 22 -18.03 -22.45 2.37
C ALA A 22 -16.64 -22.87 2.90
N GLY A 23 -16.18 -22.24 3.98
CA GLY A 23 -14.84 -22.46 4.54
C GLY A 23 -13.73 -21.57 3.97
N TYR A 24 -14.03 -20.68 3.01
CA TYR A 24 -13.06 -19.73 2.47
C TYR A 24 -13.47 -18.29 2.80
N THR A 25 -12.53 -17.50 3.30
CA THR A 25 -12.70 -16.05 3.39
C THR A 25 -12.22 -15.43 2.09
N SER A 26 -13.09 -14.70 1.40
CA SER A 26 -12.72 -13.97 0.19
C SER A 26 -12.53 -12.50 0.50
N ILE A 27 -11.34 -11.99 0.21
CA ILE A 27 -11.02 -10.56 0.29
C ILE A 27 -11.08 -10.04 -1.15
N SER A 28 -11.94 -9.05 -1.41
CA SER A 28 -12.02 -8.46 -2.74
C SER A 28 -10.72 -7.74 -3.10
N SER A 29 -10.35 -7.72 -4.39
CA SER A 29 -9.12 -7.06 -4.86
C SER A 29 -9.04 -5.58 -4.43
N GLY A 30 -10.17 -4.85 -4.47
CA GLY A 30 -10.25 -3.47 -4.00
C GLY A 30 -9.94 -3.32 -2.50
N THR A 31 -10.44 -4.23 -1.66
CA THR A 31 -10.15 -4.25 -0.22
C THR A 31 -8.68 -4.55 0.03
N MET A 32 -8.11 -5.49 -0.72
CA MET A 32 -6.69 -5.81 -0.63
C MET A 32 -5.83 -4.59 -1.00
N HIS A 33 -6.13 -3.88 -2.09
CA HIS A 33 -5.42 -2.65 -2.46
C HIS A 33 -5.44 -1.62 -1.34
N GLN A 34 -6.58 -1.43 -0.68
CA GLN A 34 -6.73 -0.48 0.42
C GLN A 34 -5.96 -0.92 1.67
N LEU A 35 -5.96 -2.21 1.98
CA LEU A 35 -5.18 -2.80 3.07
C LEU A 35 -3.67 -2.56 2.86
N VAL A 36 -3.17 -2.85 1.66
CA VAL A 36 -1.75 -2.65 1.33
C VAL A 36 -1.37 -1.17 1.39
N ALA A 37 -2.22 -0.29 0.87
CA ALA A 37 -2.00 1.16 0.95
C ALA A 37 -1.93 1.64 2.41
N ALA A 38 -2.81 1.13 3.28
CA ALA A 38 -2.82 1.48 4.71
C ALA A 38 -1.56 0.99 5.43
N ILE A 39 -1.14 -0.25 5.18
CA ILE A 39 0.09 -0.83 5.74
C ILE A 39 1.32 -0.02 5.30
N ALA A 40 1.38 0.35 4.02
CA ALA A 40 2.47 1.17 3.51
C ALA A 40 2.43 2.59 4.08
N ALA A 41 1.27 3.22 4.20
CA ALA A 41 1.13 4.55 4.81
C ALA A 41 1.69 4.58 6.25
N ASP A 42 1.39 3.55 7.04
CA ASP A 42 1.92 3.40 8.40
C ASP A 42 3.43 3.14 8.40
N ALA A 43 3.91 2.18 7.59
CA ALA A 43 5.34 1.84 7.50
C ALA A 43 6.22 3.02 7.05
N PHE A 44 5.73 3.86 6.13
CA PHE A 44 6.44 5.03 5.63
C PHE A 44 6.12 6.32 6.40
N ASN A 45 5.13 6.28 7.32
CA ASN A 45 4.65 7.44 8.08
C ASN A 45 4.20 8.60 7.16
N VAL A 46 3.43 8.27 6.13
CA VAL A 46 2.90 9.19 5.12
C VAL A 46 1.38 9.17 5.12
N PRO A 47 0.70 10.25 4.68
CA PRO A 47 -0.74 10.23 4.52
C PRO A 47 -1.18 9.17 3.51
N LEU A 48 -2.25 8.43 3.82
CA LEU A 48 -2.79 7.38 2.94
C LEU A 48 -3.11 7.87 1.52
N ARG A 49 -3.59 9.11 1.38
CA ARG A 49 -3.89 9.76 0.09
C ARG A 49 -2.67 9.90 -0.83
N ASP A 50 -1.47 9.87 -0.27
CA ASP A 50 -0.22 10.03 -1.01
C ASP A 50 0.40 8.66 -1.38
N VAL A 51 -0.21 7.56 -0.91
CA VAL A 51 0.21 6.18 -1.21
C VAL A 51 -0.62 5.63 -2.36
N ARG A 52 0.05 5.08 -3.37
CA ARG A 52 -0.58 4.26 -4.40
C ARG A 52 -0.09 2.83 -4.28
N ALA A 53 -1.01 1.88 -4.09
CA ALA A 53 -0.71 0.46 -4.03
C ALA A 53 -1.32 -0.25 -5.24
N GLY A 54 -0.56 -1.18 -5.82
CA GLY A 54 -1.00 -2.11 -6.84
C GLY A 54 -0.63 -3.53 -6.44
N ILE A 55 -1.51 -4.48 -6.71
CA ILE A 55 -1.29 -5.88 -6.40
C ILE A 55 -1.47 -6.68 -7.67
N HIS A 56 -0.52 -7.56 -7.91
CA HIS A 56 -0.56 -8.49 -9.02
C HIS A 56 -0.31 -9.89 -8.49
N ASP A 57 -1.25 -10.79 -8.74
CA ASP A 57 -1.08 -12.21 -8.44
C ASP A 57 -0.46 -12.89 -9.67
N GLY A 58 0.70 -13.53 -9.51
CA GLY A 58 1.41 -14.21 -10.57
C GLY A 58 2.03 -15.52 -10.09
N GLN A 59 1.67 -16.63 -10.74
CA GLN A 59 2.32 -17.95 -10.55
C GLN A 59 2.42 -18.41 -9.08
N GLY A 60 1.41 -18.12 -8.25
CA GLY A 60 1.35 -18.57 -6.85
C GLY A 60 2.10 -17.68 -5.84
N GLN A 61 2.61 -16.53 -6.29
CA GLN A 61 3.15 -15.50 -5.40
C GLN A 61 2.52 -14.15 -5.70
N VAL A 62 2.27 -13.38 -4.64
CA VAL A 62 1.72 -12.03 -4.78
C VAL A 62 2.86 -11.03 -4.91
N SER A 63 2.77 -10.23 -5.98
CA SER A 63 3.64 -9.10 -6.25
C SER A 63 2.94 -7.82 -5.84
N VAL A 64 3.63 -7.00 -5.04
CA VAL A 64 3.12 -5.74 -4.53
C VAL A 64 3.93 -4.59 -5.10
N GLN A 65 3.24 -3.64 -5.73
CA GLN A 65 3.83 -2.39 -6.21
C GLN A 65 3.36 -1.23 -5.33
N LEU A 66 4.31 -0.49 -4.79
CA LEU A 66 4.06 0.67 -3.93
C LEU A 66 4.68 1.91 -4.54
N ALA A 67 3.87 2.95 -4.70
CA ALA A 67 4.32 4.30 -5.00
C ALA A 67 4.08 5.18 -3.78
N VAL A 68 5.16 5.61 -3.12
CA VAL A 68 5.11 6.38 -1.88
C VAL A 68 6.01 7.61 -1.99
N PRO A 69 5.64 8.76 -1.39
CA PRO A 69 6.53 9.89 -1.29
C PRO A 69 7.65 9.59 -0.30
N LEU A 70 8.85 10.08 -0.60
CA LEU A 70 9.96 10.07 0.35
C LEU A 70 9.80 11.24 1.32
N VAL A 71 9.56 10.95 2.60
CA VAL A 71 9.59 11.97 3.65
C VAL A 71 11.01 12.14 4.14
N ILE A 72 11.60 13.29 3.82
CA ILE A 72 12.85 13.72 4.42
C ILE A 72 12.51 14.49 5.69
N PRO A 73 12.97 14.03 6.88
CA PRO A 73 12.72 14.76 8.11
C PRO A 73 13.38 16.14 8.05
N MET A 74 12.71 17.15 8.62
CA MET A 74 13.30 18.47 8.79
C MET A 74 14.57 18.39 9.66
N PRO A 75 15.51 19.34 9.51
CA PRO A 75 16.75 19.36 10.26
C PRO A 75 16.51 19.23 11.77
N PRO A 76 17.43 18.57 12.51
CA PRO A 76 17.29 18.29 13.94
C PRO A 76 17.10 19.53 14.83
N GLU A 77 17.35 20.73 14.30
CA GLU A 77 17.08 22.02 14.94
C GLU A 77 15.58 22.25 15.21
N THR A 78 14.69 21.58 14.47
CA THR A 78 13.22 21.65 14.62
C THR A 78 12.57 20.33 15.03
N ALA A 79 13.33 19.23 15.08
CA ALA A 79 12.83 17.91 15.45
C ALA A 79 13.25 17.55 16.89
N GLY A 80 12.29 17.15 17.74
CA GLY A 80 12.59 16.71 19.11
C GLY A 80 13.59 15.54 19.14
N LYS A 81 14.47 15.50 20.17
CA LYS A 81 15.61 14.55 20.30
C LYS A 81 15.23 13.06 20.11
N GLU A 82 13.98 12.70 20.38
CA GLU A 82 13.44 11.35 20.21
C GLU A 82 13.24 10.96 18.73
N GLN A 83 12.93 11.92 17.85
CA GLN A 83 12.70 11.68 16.42
C GLN A 83 13.98 11.39 15.64
N VAL A 84 15.11 11.87 16.13
CA VAL A 84 16.44 11.69 15.51
C VAL A 84 16.99 10.29 15.80
N LYS A 85 16.71 9.73 16.98
CA LYS A 85 17.21 8.39 17.38
C LYS A 85 16.51 7.24 16.67
N ASN A 86 15.21 7.33 16.41
CA ASN A 86 14.44 6.26 15.75
C ASN A 86 14.66 6.17 14.23
N ARG A 87 15.59 6.94 13.65
CA ARG A 87 15.73 7.12 12.20
C ARG A 87 17.20 7.12 11.71
N ALA A 88 18.12 6.58 12.49
CA ALA A 88 19.50 6.36 12.07
C ALA A 88 19.56 5.24 11.02
N GLY A 89 19.99 5.56 9.80
CA GLY A 89 20.16 4.59 8.71
C GLY A 89 20.06 5.21 7.32
N THR A 90 20.60 4.53 6.32
CA THR A 90 20.49 4.96 4.91
C THR A 90 19.05 4.87 4.41
N LEU A 91 18.72 5.57 3.32
CA LEU A 91 17.41 5.40 2.66
C LEU A 91 17.19 3.93 2.25
N PHE A 92 18.26 3.23 1.85
CA PHE A 92 18.18 1.85 1.43
C PHE A 92 17.82 0.92 2.59
N GLU A 93 18.43 1.10 3.77
CA GLU A 93 18.09 0.34 4.98
C GLU A 93 16.64 0.56 5.39
N ARG A 94 16.17 1.82 5.36
CA ARG A 94 14.76 2.14 5.64
C ARG A 94 13.81 1.50 4.64
N ALA A 95 14.15 1.52 3.35
CA ALA A 95 13.35 0.85 2.33
C ALA A 95 13.35 -0.68 2.54
N ALA A 96 14.46 -1.28 2.94
CA ALA A 96 14.56 -2.71 3.21
C ALA A 96 13.74 -3.12 4.45
N GLU A 97 13.78 -2.32 5.52
CA GLU A 97 12.94 -2.51 6.71
C GLU A 97 11.45 -2.38 6.36
N ALA A 98 11.07 -1.35 5.60
CA ALA A 98 9.70 -1.15 5.16
C ALA A 98 9.19 -2.33 4.30
N ARG A 99 10.03 -2.90 3.40
CA ARG A 99 9.65 -4.12 2.65
C ARG A 99 9.33 -5.28 3.59
N LYS A 100 10.16 -5.51 4.61
CA LYS A 100 9.92 -6.57 5.60
C LYS A 100 8.63 -6.35 6.36
N ILE A 101 8.37 -5.12 6.81
CA ILE A 101 7.13 -4.76 7.52
C ILE A 101 5.91 -4.98 6.64
N VAL A 102 5.94 -4.52 5.38
CA VAL A 102 4.82 -4.68 4.43
C VAL A 102 4.56 -6.17 4.17
N ALA A 103 5.60 -6.94 3.86
CA ALA A 103 5.47 -8.37 3.59
C ALA A 103 4.93 -9.14 4.81
N GLN A 104 5.46 -8.86 6.00
CA GLN A 104 5.02 -9.50 7.24
C GLN A 104 3.56 -9.16 7.55
N ARG A 105 3.19 -7.86 7.49
CA ARG A 105 1.81 -7.44 7.78
C ARG A 105 0.80 -7.96 6.75
N LEU A 106 1.17 -8.06 5.47
CA LEU A 106 0.30 -8.72 4.48
C LEU A 106 0.11 -10.20 4.80
N HIS A 107 1.17 -10.89 5.22
CA HIS A 107 1.06 -12.28 5.64
C HIS A 107 0.14 -12.43 6.86
N ASP A 108 0.35 -11.61 7.88
CA ASP A 108 -0.42 -11.67 9.13
C ASP A 108 -1.90 -11.30 8.93
N LEU A 109 -2.20 -10.31 8.08
CA LEU A 109 -3.56 -9.78 7.91
C LEU A 109 -4.35 -10.46 6.80
N ALA A 110 -3.69 -10.92 5.74
CA ALA A 110 -4.34 -11.49 4.57
C ALA A 110 -3.98 -12.96 4.32
N GLY A 111 -3.16 -13.58 5.17
CA GLY A 111 -2.70 -14.98 5.00
C GLY A 111 -1.93 -15.20 3.69
N THR A 112 -1.47 -14.13 3.05
CA THR A 112 -0.96 -14.15 1.67
C THR A 112 0.56 -14.08 1.70
N SER A 113 1.22 -14.98 0.97
CA SER A 113 2.68 -14.94 0.81
C SER A 113 3.06 -13.96 -0.30
N VAL A 114 3.81 -12.92 0.07
CA VAL A 114 4.31 -11.90 -0.86
C VAL A 114 5.67 -12.33 -1.40
N GLY A 115 5.77 -12.56 -2.70
CA GLY A 115 7.03 -12.96 -3.35
C GLY A 115 7.93 -11.76 -3.70
N GLN A 116 7.31 -10.62 -4.03
CA GLN A 116 8.04 -9.43 -4.47
C GLN A 116 7.35 -8.15 -3.99
N VAL A 117 8.15 -7.20 -3.49
CA VAL A 117 7.70 -5.85 -3.11
C VAL A 117 8.56 -4.82 -3.82
N ASP A 118 7.98 -4.16 -4.82
CA ASP A 118 8.59 -3.07 -5.57
C ASP A 118 8.14 -1.73 -4.98
N ILE A 119 9.10 -0.95 -4.50
CA ILE A 119 8.83 0.39 -3.94
C ILE A 119 9.41 1.43 -4.89
N ARG A 120 8.54 2.31 -5.39
CA ARG A 120 8.88 3.48 -6.18
C ARG A 120 8.67 4.74 -5.35
N PHE A 121 9.73 5.52 -5.18
CA PHE A 121 9.62 6.85 -4.56
C PHE A 121 9.14 7.86 -5.61
N THR A 122 8.00 8.51 -5.37
CA THR A 122 7.35 9.41 -6.34
C THR A 122 7.87 10.86 -6.28
N GLY A 123 8.49 11.25 -5.18
CA GLY A 123 9.01 12.60 -4.96
C GLY A 123 9.50 12.78 -3.53
N VAL A 124 10.03 13.96 -3.22
CA VAL A 124 10.52 14.32 -1.89
C VAL A 124 9.51 15.27 -1.23
N HIS A 125 8.99 14.88 -0.07
CA HIS A 125 8.08 15.70 0.71
C HIS A 125 8.78 16.17 2.00
N HIS A 126 8.74 17.47 2.23
CA HIS A 126 9.18 18.10 3.48
C HIS A 126 7.95 18.16 4.39
N GLY A 127 7.67 17.07 5.09
CA GLY A 127 6.45 16.92 5.89
C GLY A 127 6.77 16.67 7.36
N LYS A 128 6.01 17.29 8.26
CA LYS A 128 5.87 16.78 9.64
C LYS A 128 5.27 15.36 9.52
N PRO A 129 5.82 14.34 10.23
CA PRO A 129 5.31 12.97 10.12
C PRO A 129 3.81 12.96 10.38
N SER A 130 3.05 12.26 9.54
CA SER A 130 1.59 12.20 9.69
C SER A 130 1.28 11.62 11.07
N THR A 131 0.71 12.44 11.95
CA THR A 131 0.10 11.97 13.20
C THR A 131 -1.23 11.30 12.84
N ALA A 132 -1.17 10.21 12.08
CA ALA A 132 -2.35 9.42 11.77
C ALA A 132 -2.63 8.50 12.96
N GLY A 133 -3.56 8.92 13.81
CA GLY A 133 -4.40 8.00 14.57
C GLY A 133 -3.75 7.24 15.72
N ARG A 134 -3.19 7.95 16.72
CA ARG A 134 -3.14 7.40 18.08
C ARG A 134 -4.31 8.01 18.86
N VAL A 135 -5.48 7.38 18.75
CA VAL A 135 -6.59 7.63 19.67
C VAL A 135 -6.16 7.03 21.01
N LEU A 136 -6.00 7.89 22.01
CA LEU A 136 -5.89 7.52 23.43
C LEU A 136 -7.28 7.35 24.01
#